data_AF-A0A1F4DS30-F1
#
_entry.id   AF-A0A1F4DS30-F1
#
_cell.length_a   1.000
_cell.length_b   1.000
_cell.length_c   1.000
_cell.angle_alpha   90.00
_cell.angle_beta   90.00
_cell.angle_gamma   90.00
#
_symmetry.space_group_name_H-M   'P 1'
#
loop_
_entity.id
_entity.type
_entity.pdbx_description
1 polymer ?
#
loop_
_entity_poly.entity_id
_entity_poly.type
_entity_poly.pdbx_seq_one_letter_code
_entity_poly.pdbx_strand_id
1 'polypeptide(L)'
;MASLLASDPNKMDAAGNEIVSELSNIFGRQQEETVQPVSKDDVAEVLRRRFFKPESIRDREAFRPHVVAALKGVAEIDEQTKKEGKAAEERFLKSYPFHPDLNDVLYAKWTQLERFQKTRGVLRTFALGLRDAETWDESPLVGTNVFLQATEKNGLAEAARELTTVAEFEEYDNRRYDWGGILEEELKKAQEIQGEYPGLAYREVEQAVVSVFLHSQPIGKQAATRELMVLLGASRPDRIELEKALKRWTEVSWFLDEAALGADEGSGTTLPKNWKLGFKPNLRQMHADAIGRVPDDLRIVIAAPFAYTSAA
;
A
#
# COMPACT_ATOMS: atom_id res chain seq x y z
N MET A 1 -3.01 4.24 -36.04
CA MET A 1 -1.88 5.13 -35.68
C MET A 1 -1.89 6.29 -36.67
N ALA A 2 -2.65 7.35 -36.38
CA ALA A 2 -2.70 8.55 -37.20
C ALA A 2 -1.83 9.60 -36.50
N SER A 3 -0.73 9.97 -37.15
CA SER A 3 0.20 10.98 -36.67
C SER A 3 -0.44 12.36 -36.85
N LEU A 4 -0.69 13.08 -35.75
CA LEU A 4 -0.88 14.54 -35.77
C LEU A 4 0.50 15.19 -36.02
N LEU A 5 0.99 15.04 -37.24
CA LEU A 5 2.12 15.81 -37.76
C LEU A 5 1.58 17.12 -38.34
N ALA A 6 2.14 18.22 -37.83
CA ALA A 6 1.99 19.61 -38.29
C ALA A 6 0.66 20.32 -37.95
N SER A 7 0.51 20.73 -36.69
CA SER A 7 -0.39 21.83 -36.33
C SER A 7 0.23 23.15 -36.80
N ASP A 8 -0.24 23.66 -37.94
CA ASP A 8 0.07 25.01 -38.43
C ASP A 8 -0.66 26.04 -37.53
N PRO A 9 0.05 26.89 -36.77
CA PRO A 9 -0.56 27.80 -35.78
C PRO A 9 -1.54 28.82 -36.40
N ASN A 10 -1.48 29.03 -37.71
CA ASN A 10 -2.33 29.99 -38.42
C ASN A 10 -3.73 29.45 -38.77
N LYS A 11 -4.04 28.18 -38.46
CA LYS A 11 -5.36 27.56 -38.72
C LYS A 11 -6.20 27.28 -37.47
N MET A 12 -5.83 27.86 -36.31
CA MET A 12 -6.63 27.79 -35.09
C MET A 12 -7.60 28.99 -35.00
N ASP A 13 -8.54 29.07 -35.94
CA ASP A 13 -9.68 29.98 -35.82
C ASP A 13 -10.76 29.39 -34.88
N ALA A 14 -11.77 30.19 -34.55
CA ALA A 14 -12.86 29.76 -33.65
C ALA A 14 -13.55 28.49 -34.15
N ALA A 15 -13.67 28.32 -35.47
CA ALA A 15 -14.23 27.13 -36.11
C ALA A 15 -13.30 25.90 -35.95
N GLY A 16 -11.99 26.07 -36.06
CA GLY A 16 -11.00 25.02 -35.81
C GLY A 16 -11.03 24.50 -34.38
N ASN A 17 -11.17 25.38 -33.38
CA ASN A 17 -11.32 24.97 -31.98
C ASN A 17 -12.66 24.25 -31.72
N GLU A 18 -13.73 24.65 -32.40
CA GLU A 18 -15.04 24.00 -32.30
C GLU A 18 -15.02 22.60 -32.92
N ILE A 19 -14.38 22.43 -34.07
CA ILE A 19 -14.22 21.12 -34.73
C ILE A 19 -13.29 20.21 -33.90
N VAL A 20 -12.23 20.74 -33.30
CA VAL A 20 -11.36 19.97 -32.38
C VAL A 20 -12.11 19.57 -31.12
N SER A 21 -12.99 20.43 -30.60
CA SER A 21 -13.86 20.14 -29.46
C SER A 21 -14.91 19.07 -29.81
N GLU A 22 -15.55 19.15 -30.97
CA GLU A 22 -16.48 18.14 -31.46
C GLU A 22 -15.79 16.80 -31.73
N LEU A 23 -14.62 16.80 -32.37
CA LEU A 23 -13.83 15.58 -32.57
C LEU A 23 -13.39 14.98 -31.24
N SER A 24 -12.97 15.80 -30.27
CA SER A 24 -12.64 15.34 -28.91
C SER A 24 -13.87 14.76 -28.19
N ASN A 25 -15.05 15.33 -28.41
CA ASN A 25 -16.32 14.81 -27.87
C ASN A 25 -16.76 13.51 -28.55
N ILE A 26 -16.48 13.35 -29.85
CA ILE A 26 -16.75 12.12 -30.61
C ILE A 26 -15.78 11.01 -30.21
N PHE A 27 -14.48 11.30 -30.06
CA PHE A 27 -13.48 10.36 -29.54
C PHE A 27 -13.67 10.06 -28.04
N GLY A 28 -14.20 11.00 -27.26
CA GLY A 28 -14.61 10.78 -25.88
C GLY A 28 -15.86 9.89 -25.74
N ARG A 29 -16.74 9.88 -26.75
CA ARG A 29 -17.92 9.00 -26.81
C ARG A 29 -17.66 7.64 -27.46
N GLN A 30 -16.53 7.45 -28.14
CA GLN A 30 -16.09 6.15 -28.67
C GLN A 30 -15.10 5.40 -27.77
N GLN A 31 -14.72 5.96 -26.61
CA GLN A 31 -14.02 5.21 -25.58
C GLN A 31 -14.98 4.32 -24.78
N GLU A 32 -15.27 3.19 -25.43
CA GLU A 32 -15.52 1.88 -24.84
C GLU A 32 -16.80 1.72 -24.02
N GLU A 33 -17.63 0.83 -24.53
CA GLU A 33 -18.75 0.13 -23.91
C GLU A 33 -18.84 0.30 -22.39
N THR A 34 -20.03 0.70 -21.95
CA THR A 34 -20.52 0.63 -20.58
C THR A 34 -20.38 -0.81 -20.05
N VAL A 35 -19.19 -1.21 -19.64
CA VAL A 35 -18.97 -2.46 -18.91
C VAL A 35 -19.61 -2.25 -17.55
N GLN A 36 -20.61 -3.08 -17.27
CA GLN A 36 -21.36 -3.14 -16.03
C GLN A 36 -20.45 -3.12 -14.80
N PRO A 37 -20.94 -2.66 -13.62
CA PRO A 37 -20.17 -2.73 -12.39
C PRO A 37 -19.81 -4.19 -12.10
N VAL A 38 -18.52 -4.51 -12.21
CA VAL A 38 -17.96 -5.80 -11.78
C VAL A 38 -18.27 -5.92 -10.28
N SER A 39 -18.98 -6.97 -9.86
CA SER A 39 -19.20 -7.21 -8.44
C SER A 39 -17.86 -7.51 -7.76
N LYS A 40 -17.73 -7.26 -6.46
CA LYS A 40 -16.48 -7.57 -5.73
C LYS A 40 -16.01 -9.02 -5.95
N ASP A 41 -16.95 -9.93 -6.13
CA ASP A 41 -16.69 -11.36 -6.33
C ASP A 41 -16.13 -11.67 -7.73
N ASP A 42 -16.36 -10.82 -8.73
CA ASP A 42 -15.94 -11.03 -10.13
C ASP A 42 -14.60 -10.37 -10.46
N VAL A 43 -14.11 -9.48 -9.58
CA VAL A 43 -12.89 -8.70 -9.80
C VAL A 43 -11.71 -9.58 -10.13
N ALA A 44 -11.44 -10.58 -9.30
CA ALA A 44 -10.27 -11.44 -9.47
C ALA A 44 -10.35 -12.25 -10.77
N GLU A 45 -11.56 -12.57 -11.23
CA GLU A 45 -11.76 -13.24 -12.51
C GLU A 45 -11.46 -12.34 -13.69
N VAL A 46 -11.89 -11.07 -13.62
CA VAL A 46 -11.55 -10.06 -14.64
C VAL A 46 -10.03 -9.83 -14.67
N LEU A 47 -9.38 -9.68 -13.51
CA LEU A 47 -7.93 -9.51 -13.41
C LEU A 47 -7.19 -10.72 -14.02
N ARG A 48 -7.58 -11.94 -13.66
CA ARG A 48 -6.99 -13.16 -14.21
C ARG A 48 -7.06 -13.21 -15.73
N ARG A 49 -8.25 -12.99 -16.30
CA ARG A 49 -8.47 -13.08 -17.76
C ARG A 49 -7.71 -12.00 -18.53
N ARG A 50 -7.45 -10.84 -17.91
CA ARG A 50 -6.72 -9.73 -18.57
C ARG A 50 -5.21 -9.88 -18.49
N PHE A 51 -4.68 -10.39 -17.39
CA PHE A 51 -3.24 -10.38 -17.14
C PHE A 51 -2.54 -11.72 -17.37
N PHE A 52 -3.27 -12.84 -17.39
CA PHE A 52 -2.68 -14.17 -17.55
C PHE A 52 -3.10 -14.83 -18.86
N LYS A 53 -2.19 -15.64 -19.39
CA LYS A 53 -2.44 -16.46 -20.58
C LYS A 53 -3.57 -17.46 -20.29
N PRO A 54 -4.52 -17.69 -21.21
CA PRO A 54 -5.62 -18.64 -21.01
C PRO A 54 -5.17 -20.04 -20.57
N GLU A 55 -4.02 -20.49 -21.08
CA GLU A 55 -3.44 -21.81 -20.77
C GLU A 55 -3.03 -21.90 -19.29
N SER A 56 -2.50 -20.82 -18.72
CA SER A 56 -2.06 -20.74 -17.33
C SER A 56 -3.22 -20.72 -16.32
N ILE A 57 -4.44 -20.38 -16.78
CA ILE A 57 -5.61 -20.24 -15.91
C ILE A 57 -6.73 -21.24 -16.19
N ARG A 58 -6.48 -22.22 -17.05
CA ARG A 58 -7.48 -23.20 -17.51
C ARG A 58 -7.87 -24.20 -16.43
N ASP A 59 -6.88 -24.70 -15.67
CA ASP A 59 -7.11 -25.69 -14.62
C ASP A 59 -7.15 -25.02 -13.25
N ARG A 60 -8.37 -24.84 -12.74
CA ARG A 60 -8.61 -24.20 -11.45
C ARG A 60 -8.26 -25.11 -10.26
N GLU A 61 -8.31 -26.43 -10.43
CA GLU A 61 -7.95 -27.38 -9.37
C GLU A 61 -6.43 -27.38 -9.14
N ALA A 62 -5.64 -27.08 -10.18
CA ALA A 62 -4.20 -26.90 -10.05
C ALA A 62 -3.82 -25.75 -9.10
N PHE A 63 -4.71 -24.78 -8.85
CA PHE A 63 -4.45 -23.68 -7.91
C PHE A 63 -4.57 -24.10 -6.45
N ARG A 64 -5.34 -25.15 -6.16
CA ARG A 64 -5.73 -25.50 -4.80
C ARG A 64 -4.55 -25.79 -3.87
N PRO A 65 -3.50 -26.55 -4.28
CA PRO A 65 -2.33 -26.75 -3.44
C PRO A 65 -1.61 -25.44 -3.08
N HIS A 66 -1.51 -24.50 -4.03
CA HIS A 66 -0.90 -23.18 -3.81
C HIS A 66 -1.73 -22.33 -2.86
N VAL A 67 -3.06 -22.33 -3.02
CA VAL A 67 -3.99 -21.63 -2.14
C VAL A 67 -3.94 -22.17 -0.72
N VAL A 68 -4.01 -23.50 -0.54
CA VAL A 68 -3.90 -24.14 0.78
C VAL A 68 -2.55 -23.80 1.42
N ALA A 69 -1.48 -23.75 0.63
CA ALA A 69 -0.17 -23.39 1.15
C ALA A 69 -0.14 -21.95 1.67
N ALA A 70 -0.58 -20.97 0.87
CA ALA A 70 -0.62 -19.56 1.27
C ALA A 70 -1.56 -19.33 2.46
N LEU A 71 -2.78 -19.91 2.41
CA LEU A 71 -3.78 -19.78 3.47
C LEU A 71 -3.30 -20.35 4.80
N LYS A 72 -2.47 -21.39 4.79
CA LYS A 72 -1.86 -21.92 6.01
C LYS A 72 -1.04 -20.84 6.75
N GLY A 73 -0.25 -20.04 6.02
CA GLY A 73 0.52 -18.96 6.62
C GLY A 73 -0.35 -17.87 7.22
N VAL A 74 -1.42 -17.48 6.51
CA VAL A 74 -2.43 -16.55 7.03
C VAL A 74 -3.08 -17.10 8.30
N ALA A 75 -3.46 -18.38 8.32
CA ALA A 75 -4.10 -19.03 9.47
C ALA A 75 -3.17 -19.23 10.68
N GLU A 76 -1.85 -19.21 10.49
CA GLU A 76 -0.85 -19.27 11.57
C GLU A 76 -0.76 -17.95 12.34
N ILE A 77 -1.10 -16.83 11.70
CA ILE A 77 -1.03 -15.49 12.30
C ILE A 77 -2.41 -14.84 12.54
N ASP A 78 -3.49 -15.33 11.90
CA ASP A 78 -4.87 -14.91 12.15
C ASP A 78 -5.78 -16.10 12.53
N GLU A 79 -6.18 -16.15 13.80
CA GLU A 79 -7.04 -17.21 14.34
C GLU A 79 -8.46 -17.14 13.75
N GLN A 80 -8.92 -15.98 13.30
CA GLN A 80 -10.24 -15.85 12.69
C GLN A 80 -10.28 -16.50 11.30
N THR A 81 -9.29 -16.27 10.45
CA THR A 81 -9.14 -16.99 9.17
C THR A 81 -9.04 -18.50 9.37
N LYS A 82 -8.34 -18.94 10.41
CA LYS A 82 -8.28 -20.37 10.78
C LYS A 82 -9.65 -20.95 11.12
N LYS A 83 -10.50 -20.21 11.85
CA LYS A 83 -11.88 -20.62 12.18
C LYS A 83 -12.80 -20.66 10.97
N GLU A 84 -12.62 -19.75 10.01
CA GLU A 84 -13.40 -19.72 8.76
C GLU A 84 -13.15 -20.97 7.90
N GLY A 85 -11.96 -21.58 7.99
CA GLY A 85 -11.65 -22.89 7.40
C GLY A 85 -11.96 -22.95 5.91
N LYS A 86 -12.94 -23.77 5.53
CA LYS A 86 -13.34 -23.95 4.12
C LYS A 86 -13.84 -22.66 3.46
N ALA A 87 -14.52 -21.78 4.20
CA ALA A 87 -14.99 -20.52 3.63
C ALA A 87 -13.83 -19.60 3.24
N ALA A 88 -12.76 -19.58 4.04
CA ALA A 88 -11.54 -18.86 3.70
C ALA A 88 -10.83 -19.50 2.50
N GLU A 89 -10.74 -20.84 2.44
CA GLU A 89 -10.17 -21.55 1.29
C GLU A 89 -10.90 -21.21 -0.01
N GLU A 90 -12.24 -21.25 -0.01
CA GLU A 90 -13.04 -20.88 -1.19
C GLU A 90 -12.85 -19.41 -1.59
N ARG A 91 -12.75 -18.50 -0.62
CA ARG A 91 -12.48 -17.08 -0.88
C ARG A 91 -11.11 -16.87 -1.54
N PHE A 92 -10.07 -17.51 -1.02
CA PHE A 92 -8.73 -17.43 -1.61
C PHE A 92 -8.66 -18.13 -2.97
N LEU A 93 -9.33 -19.27 -3.16
CA LEU A 93 -9.38 -19.97 -4.44
C LEU A 93 -10.12 -19.18 -5.52
N LYS A 94 -11.17 -18.44 -5.14
CA LYS A 94 -11.87 -17.51 -6.04
C LYS A 94 -10.98 -16.34 -6.45
N SER A 95 -10.08 -15.89 -5.58
CA SER A 95 -9.21 -14.72 -5.81
C SER A 95 -7.85 -15.05 -6.42
N TYR A 96 -7.36 -16.28 -6.29
CA TYR A 96 -6.04 -16.71 -6.76
C TYR A 96 -5.76 -16.31 -8.22
N PRO A 97 -4.58 -15.76 -8.57
CA PRO A 97 -3.39 -15.59 -7.71
C PRO A 97 -3.38 -14.30 -6.87
N PHE A 98 -4.46 -13.53 -6.86
CA PHE A 98 -4.55 -12.27 -6.12
C PHE A 98 -4.95 -12.48 -4.66
N HIS A 99 -4.36 -11.71 -3.76
CA HIS A 99 -4.77 -11.68 -2.36
C HIS A 99 -6.17 -11.05 -2.23
N PRO A 100 -7.17 -11.73 -1.62
CA PRO A 100 -8.55 -11.23 -1.57
C PRO A 100 -8.65 -9.87 -0.86
N ASP A 101 -7.97 -9.70 0.27
CA ASP A 101 -8.02 -8.45 1.04
C ASP A 101 -7.40 -7.26 0.29
N LEU A 102 -6.42 -7.48 -0.61
CA LEU A 102 -5.87 -6.39 -1.43
C LEU A 102 -6.92 -5.88 -2.41
N ASN A 103 -7.61 -6.80 -3.08
CA ASN A 103 -8.71 -6.45 -3.98
C ASN A 103 -9.79 -5.68 -3.21
N ASP A 104 -10.16 -6.15 -2.02
CA ASP A 104 -11.15 -5.48 -1.19
C ASP A 104 -10.74 -4.05 -0.81
N VAL A 105 -9.47 -3.80 -0.49
CA VAL A 105 -9.01 -2.44 -0.17
C VAL A 105 -9.07 -1.52 -1.40
N LEU A 106 -8.59 -1.98 -2.56
CA LEU A 106 -8.62 -1.18 -3.79
C LEU A 106 -10.05 -0.87 -4.22
N TYR A 107 -10.96 -1.84 -4.17
CA TYR A 107 -12.36 -1.64 -4.57
C TYR A 107 -13.23 -0.98 -3.52
N ALA A 108 -13.01 -1.25 -2.23
CA ALA A 108 -13.83 -0.66 -1.19
C ALA A 108 -13.40 0.76 -0.85
N LYS A 109 -12.09 1.06 -0.89
CA LYS A 109 -11.56 2.36 -0.48
C LYS A 109 -11.12 3.21 -1.67
N TRP A 110 -10.26 2.70 -2.55
CA TRP A 110 -9.63 3.52 -3.58
C TRP A 110 -10.61 3.97 -4.67
N THR A 111 -11.62 3.17 -5.02
CA THR A 111 -12.66 3.63 -5.97
C THR A 111 -13.57 4.73 -5.42
N GLN A 112 -13.43 5.11 -4.14
CA GLN A 112 -14.10 6.27 -3.56
C GLN A 112 -13.37 7.59 -3.90
N LEU A 113 -12.10 7.53 -4.28
CA LEU A 113 -11.30 8.70 -4.66
C LEU A 113 -11.71 9.18 -6.05
N GLU A 114 -12.01 10.48 -6.20
CA GLU A 114 -12.58 11.02 -7.45
C GLU A 114 -11.62 10.86 -8.65
N ARG A 115 -10.32 10.97 -8.40
CA ARG A 115 -9.26 10.86 -9.43
C ARG A 115 -8.87 9.41 -9.73
N PHE A 116 -9.25 8.47 -8.86
CA PHE A 116 -9.03 7.05 -9.10
C PHE A 116 -10.17 6.54 -9.99
N GLN A 117 -9.88 6.23 -11.25
CA GLN A 117 -10.86 5.92 -12.30
C GLN A 117 -11.58 4.56 -12.10
N LYS A 118 -12.08 4.29 -10.90
CA LYS A 118 -12.75 3.07 -10.44
C LYS A 118 -12.06 1.82 -11.00
N THR A 119 -12.78 1.00 -11.77
CA THR A 119 -12.28 -0.24 -12.37
C THR A 119 -11.08 -0.02 -13.31
N ARG A 120 -11.04 1.08 -14.09
CA ARG A 120 -9.90 1.38 -14.95
C ARG A 120 -8.65 1.71 -14.14
N GLY A 121 -8.82 2.46 -13.04
CA GLY A 121 -7.76 2.75 -12.08
C GLY A 121 -7.17 1.45 -11.52
N VAL A 122 -8.02 0.57 -10.97
CA VAL A 122 -7.56 -0.73 -10.43
C VAL A 122 -6.82 -1.57 -11.47
N LEU A 123 -7.39 -1.73 -12.66
CA LEU A 123 -6.75 -2.49 -13.74
C LEU A 123 -5.39 -1.92 -14.11
N ARG A 124 -5.29 -0.60 -14.25
CA ARG A 124 -4.04 0.08 -14.58
C ARG A 124 -3.00 -0.11 -13.48
N THR A 125 -3.36 0.06 -12.21
CA THR A 125 -2.46 -0.15 -11.08
C THR A 125 -1.92 -1.58 -11.05
N PHE A 126 -2.76 -2.60 -11.23
CA PHE A 126 -2.30 -3.99 -11.33
C PHE A 126 -1.44 -4.25 -12.57
N ALA A 127 -1.79 -3.67 -13.72
CA ALA A 127 -1.00 -3.83 -14.94
C ALA A 127 0.44 -3.33 -14.75
N LEU A 128 0.60 -2.16 -14.14
CA LEU A 128 1.90 -1.59 -13.83
C LEU A 128 2.66 -2.44 -12.81
N GLY A 129 2.00 -2.79 -11.71
CA GLY A 129 2.64 -3.55 -10.63
C GLY A 129 3.08 -4.94 -11.07
N LEU A 130 2.20 -5.68 -11.76
CA LEU A 130 2.52 -7.02 -12.25
C LEU A 130 3.66 -7.01 -13.27
N ARG A 131 3.69 -6.00 -14.16
CA ARG A 131 4.77 -5.84 -15.13
C ARG A 131 6.12 -5.57 -14.46
N ASP A 132 6.12 -4.78 -13.39
CA ASP A 132 7.33 -4.49 -12.63
C ASP A 132 7.77 -5.69 -11.76
N ALA A 133 6.82 -6.45 -11.21
CA ALA A 133 7.05 -7.58 -10.31
C ALA A 133 7.44 -8.89 -11.02
N GLU A 134 7.04 -9.07 -12.29
CA GLU A 134 7.24 -10.33 -13.06
C GLU A 134 8.68 -10.86 -13.02
N THR A 135 9.69 -9.99 -12.97
CA THR A 135 11.09 -10.41 -13.09
C THR A 135 11.78 -10.75 -11.76
N TRP A 136 11.17 -10.47 -10.62
CA TRP A 136 11.86 -10.58 -9.32
C TRP A 136 11.00 -11.05 -8.15
N ASP A 137 9.68 -10.93 -8.22
CA ASP A 137 8.80 -11.23 -7.10
C ASP A 137 8.42 -12.72 -7.07
N GLU A 138 8.78 -13.39 -5.98
CA GLU A 138 8.53 -14.81 -5.75
C GLU A 138 7.42 -15.06 -4.72
N SER A 139 6.68 -14.00 -4.33
CA SER A 139 5.62 -14.11 -3.34
C SER A 139 4.53 -15.10 -3.78
N PRO A 140 3.96 -15.90 -2.85
CA PRO A 140 2.99 -16.95 -3.20
C PRO A 140 1.64 -16.41 -3.69
N LEU A 141 1.34 -15.14 -3.41
CA LEU A 141 0.17 -14.42 -3.90
C LEU A 141 0.57 -13.02 -4.38
N VAL A 142 -0.21 -12.47 -5.30
CA VAL A 142 -0.16 -11.05 -5.65
C VAL A 142 -0.86 -10.27 -4.54
N GLY A 143 -0.08 -9.82 -3.56
CA GLY A 143 -0.47 -8.94 -2.45
C GLY A 143 0.13 -7.54 -2.63
N THR A 144 0.44 -6.86 -1.52
CA THR A 144 1.03 -5.51 -1.57
C THR A 144 2.47 -5.49 -2.09
N ASN A 145 3.13 -6.64 -2.12
CA ASN A 145 4.41 -6.88 -2.80
C ASN A 145 4.43 -6.37 -4.25
N VAL A 146 3.29 -6.43 -4.96
CA VAL A 146 3.17 -5.99 -6.36
C VAL A 146 3.40 -4.48 -6.55
N PHE A 147 3.36 -3.69 -5.47
CA PHE A 147 3.64 -2.25 -5.50
C PHE A 147 5.04 -1.89 -5.00
N LEU A 148 5.87 -2.90 -4.71
CA LEU A 148 7.26 -2.70 -4.33
C LEU A 148 8.15 -2.63 -5.57
N GLN A 149 9.24 -1.88 -5.45
CA GLN A 149 10.28 -1.81 -6.47
C GLN A 149 11.29 -2.94 -6.25
N ALA A 150 11.90 -3.49 -7.31
CA ALA A 150 13.00 -4.45 -7.18
C ALA A 150 14.12 -3.89 -6.28
N THR A 151 14.73 -4.72 -5.43
CA THR A 151 15.72 -4.29 -4.42
C THR A 151 16.96 -3.60 -4.99
N GLU A 152 17.31 -3.86 -6.25
CA GLU A 152 18.44 -3.21 -6.95
C GLU A 152 18.12 -1.80 -7.45
N LYS A 153 16.83 -1.40 -7.46
CA LYS A 153 16.37 -0.12 -7.99
C LYS A 153 15.94 0.80 -6.84
N ASN A 154 16.23 2.08 -6.98
CA ASN A 154 15.85 3.09 -6.00
C ASN A 154 14.49 3.72 -6.31
N GLY A 155 13.82 4.18 -5.26
CA GLY A 155 12.54 4.90 -5.33
C GLY A 155 11.34 3.99 -5.49
N LEU A 156 10.16 4.60 -5.66
CA LEU A 156 8.89 3.90 -5.77
C LEU A 156 8.73 3.15 -7.11
N ALA A 157 8.03 2.02 -7.07
CA ALA A 157 7.56 1.30 -8.26
C ALA A 157 6.57 2.17 -9.06
N GLU A 158 6.38 1.87 -10.35
CA GLU A 158 5.50 2.68 -11.19
C GLU A 158 4.06 2.69 -10.67
N ALA A 159 3.56 1.53 -10.22
CA ALA A 159 2.24 1.41 -9.62
C ALA A 159 2.10 2.18 -8.30
N ALA A 160 3.12 2.16 -7.44
CA ALA A 160 3.10 2.93 -6.19
C ALA A 160 3.10 4.44 -6.45
N ARG A 161 3.89 4.92 -7.43
CA ARG A 161 3.88 6.34 -7.83
C ARG A 161 2.52 6.79 -8.33
N GLU A 162 1.84 5.96 -9.11
CA GLU A 162 0.49 6.29 -9.58
C GLU A 162 -0.49 6.42 -8.41
N LEU A 163 -0.41 5.51 -7.44
CA LEU A 163 -1.24 5.55 -6.23
C LEU A 163 -0.95 6.79 -5.37
N THR A 164 0.32 7.16 -5.17
CA THR A 164 0.67 8.37 -4.41
C THR A 164 0.24 9.64 -5.13
N THR A 165 0.38 9.70 -6.46
CA THR A 165 -0.14 10.82 -7.27
C THR A 165 -1.65 10.96 -7.12
N VAL A 166 -2.41 9.86 -7.12
CA VAL A 166 -3.86 9.92 -6.87
C VAL A 166 -4.16 10.45 -5.47
N ALA A 167 -3.44 9.97 -4.44
CA ALA A 167 -3.62 10.42 -3.06
C ALA A 167 -3.21 11.90 -2.85
N GLU A 168 -2.24 12.42 -3.62
CA GLU A 168 -1.82 13.83 -3.60
C GLU A 168 -2.92 14.79 -4.04
N PHE A 169 -3.86 14.34 -4.89
CA PHE A 169 -4.98 15.15 -5.35
C PHE A 169 -6.14 15.22 -4.36
N GLU A 170 -6.15 14.39 -3.31
CA GLU A 170 -7.11 14.52 -2.21
C GLU A 170 -6.72 15.75 -1.37
N GLU A 171 -7.33 16.88 -1.69
CA GLU A 171 -7.10 18.13 -0.96
C GLU A 171 -7.66 18.01 0.46
N TYR A 172 -6.77 18.11 1.46
CA TYR A 172 -7.15 18.15 2.86
C TYR A 172 -6.66 19.45 3.47
N ASP A 173 -7.58 20.21 4.07
CA ASP A 173 -7.30 21.56 4.57
C ASP A 173 -6.75 22.49 3.46
N ASN A 174 -7.29 22.36 2.24
CA ASN A 174 -6.85 23.06 1.01
C ASN A 174 -5.35 22.93 0.70
N ARG A 175 -4.72 21.84 1.15
CA ARG A 175 -3.31 21.52 0.89
C ARG A 175 -3.18 20.15 0.26
N ARG A 176 -2.12 20.02 -0.55
CA ARG A 176 -1.64 18.75 -1.08
C ARG A 176 -0.40 18.33 -0.30
N TYR A 177 -0.26 17.04 -0.10
CA TYR A 177 0.84 16.45 0.67
C TYR A 177 1.61 15.48 -0.21
N ASP A 178 2.93 15.52 -0.10
CA ASP A 178 3.85 14.67 -0.88
C ASP A 178 3.80 13.21 -0.39
N TRP A 179 2.77 12.48 -0.80
CA TRP A 179 2.62 11.06 -0.48
C TRP A 179 3.73 10.22 -1.11
N GLY A 180 4.28 10.66 -2.25
CA GLY A 180 5.44 10.02 -2.87
C GLY A 180 6.66 10.01 -1.93
N GLY A 181 7.05 11.18 -1.45
CA GLY A 181 8.16 11.33 -0.51
C GLY A 181 7.92 10.62 0.82
N ILE A 182 6.70 10.69 1.37
CA ILE A 182 6.33 10.00 2.61
C ILE A 182 6.47 8.48 2.45
N LEU A 183 5.90 7.91 1.39
CA LEU A 183 5.92 6.47 1.16
C LEU A 183 7.36 5.98 0.92
N GLU A 184 8.16 6.72 0.16
CA GLU A 184 9.55 6.38 -0.11
C GLU A 184 10.40 6.38 1.18
N GLU A 185 10.20 7.37 2.06
CA GLU A 185 10.92 7.46 3.33
C GLU A 185 10.58 6.30 4.28
N GLU A 186 9.29 5.93 4.38
CA GLU A 186 8.87 4.82 5.23
C GLU A 186 9.30 3.45 4.66
N LEU A 187 9.37 3.31 3.33
CA LEU A 187 9.90 2.10 2.69
C LEU A 187 11.41 1.92 2.94
N LYS A 188 12.20 3.01 2.96
CA LYS A 188 13.63 2.93 3.32
C LYS A 188 13.83 2.38 4.72
N LYS A 189 13.08 2.91 5.71
CA LYS A 189 13.10 2.40 7.08
C LYS A 189 12.66 0.95 7.15
N ALA A 190 11.62 0.57 6.40
CA ALA A 190 11.15 -0.80 6.36
C ALA A 190 12.20 -1.77 5.78
N GLN A 191 12.93 -1.35 4.75
CA GLN A 191 14.03 -2.14 4.17
C GLN A 191 15.17 -2.35 5.18
N GLU A 192 15.54 -1.31 5.93
CA GLU A 192 16.54 -1.41 7.00
C GLU A 192 16.10 -2.40 8.09
N ILE A 193 14.85 -2.28 8.55
CA ILE A 193 14.27 -3.18 9.56
C ILE A 193 14.21 -4.62 9.04
N GLN A 194 13.77 -4.83 7.80
CA GLN A 194 13.68 -6.16 7.19
C GLN A 194 15.03 -6.91 7.28
N GLY A 195 16.15 -6.20 7.09
CA GLY A 195 17.49 -6.79 7.17
C GLY A 195 17.89 -7.28 8.57
N GLU A 196 17.19 -6.87 9.63
CA GLU A 196 17.45 -7.32 11.00
C GLU A 196 16.79 -8.67 11.34
N TYR A 197 15.84 -9.14 10.52
CA TYR A 197 14.97 -10.28 10.82
C TYR A 197 15.01 -11.36 9.71
N PRO A 198 15.87 -12.39 9.84
CA PRO A 198 16.05 -13.42 8.81
C PRO A 198 14.82 -14.28 8.51
N GLY A 199 13.86 -14.37 9.45
CA GLY A 199 12.58 -15.06 9.29
C GLY A 199 11.55 -14.31 8.44
N LEU A 200 11.91 -13.11 7.95
CA LEU A 200 11.12 -12.32 7.02
C LEU A 200 11.81 -12.35 5.64
N ALA A 201 11.25 -13.15 4.72
CA ALA A 201 11.89 -13.45 3.44
C ALA A 201 11.26 -12.73 2.24
N TYR A 202 10.05 -12.19 2.39
CA TYR A 202 9.25 -11.64 1.30
C TYR A 202 8.99 -10.14 1.47
N ARG A 203 9.89 -9.41 2.13
CA ARG A 203 9.79 -7.95 2.33
C ARG A 203 8.51 -7.55 3.07
N GLU A 204 8.14 -8.34 4.08
CA GLU A 204 6.91 -8.20 4.84
C GLU A 204 6.77 -6.83 5.51
N VAL A 205 7.87 -6.22 5.97
CA VAL A 205 7.82 -4.88 6.57
C VAL A 205 7.48 -3.83 5.51
N GLU A 206 8.06 -3.93 4.31
CA GLU A 206 7.76 -3.02 3.20
C GLU A 206 6.33 -3.21 2.69
N GLN A 207 5.89 -4.47 2.57
CA GLN A 207 4.50 -4.81 2.29
C GLN A 207 3.54 -4.23 3.33
N ALA A 208 3.96 -4.13 4.61
CA ALA A 208 3.18 -3.52 5.67
C ALA A 208 3.05 -2.01 5.48
N VAL A 209 4.12 -1.31 5.11
CA VAL A 209 4.08 0.12 4.78
C VAL A 209 3.07 0.40 3.67
N VAL A 210 3.16 -0.35 2.57
CA VAL A 210 2.23 -0.21 1.43
C VAL A 210 0.80 -0.52 1.86
N SER A 211 0.59 -1.57 2.65
CA SER A 211 -0.74 -1.92 3.17
C SER A 211 -1.32 -0.79 4.01
N VAL A 212 -0.58 -0.25 4.97
CA VAL A 212 -1.04 0.86 5.81
C VAL A 212 -1.33 2.10 4.96
N PHE A 213 -0.49 2.41 3.97
CA PHE A 213 -0.76 3.49 3.01
C PHE A 213 -2.09 3.28 2.27
N LEU A 214 -2.30 2.10 1.66
CA LEU A 214 -3.54 1.78 0.94
C LEU A 214 -4.78 1.88 1.85
N HIS A 215 -4.67 1.42 3.10
CA HIS A 215 -5.78 1.50 4.06
C HIS A 215 -6.02 2.91 4.60
N SER A 216 -5.04 3.81 4.52
CA SER A 216 -5.12 5.20 5.01
C SER A 216 -5.78 6.14 4.02
N GLN A 217 -6.06 5.66 2.80
CA GLN A 217 -6.82 6.37 1.77
C GLN A 217 -8.27 5.84 1.67
N PRO A 218 -9.29 6.69 1.40
CA PRO A 218 -9.24 8.15 1.49
C PRO A 218 -8.86 8.64 2.89
N ILE A 219 -8.43 9.90 3.01
CA ILE A 219 -7.91 10.48 4.25
C ILE A 219 -8.91 10.28 5.40
N GLY A 220 -8.41 9.77 6.54
CA GLY A 220 -9.21 9.47 7.73
C GLY A 220 -9.61 8.00 7.86
N LYS A 221 -9.33 7.16 6.85
CA LYS A 221 -9.38 5.71 7.00
C LYS A 221 -8.12 5.19 7.72
N GLN A 222 -8.20 3.95 8.18
CA GLN A 222 -7.12 3.25 8.88
C GLN A 222 -7.22 1.74 8.59
N ALA A 223 -6.18 0.99 8.94
CA ALA A 223 -6.19 -0.48 8.98
C ALA A 223 -6.30 -0.95 10.43
N ALA A 224 -7.06 -2.00 10.69
CA ALA A 224 -6.90 -2.78 11.91
C ALA A 224 -5.66 -3.67 11.79
N THR A 225 -5.01 -3.98 12.91
CA THR A 225 -3.83 -4.88 12.92
C THR A 225 -4.14 -6.24 12.31
N ARG A 226 -5.36 -6.74 12.49
CA ARG A 226 -5.78 -7.98 11.84
C ARG A 226 -5.74 -7.89 10.31
N GLU A 227 -6.25 -6.80 9.72
CA GLU A 227 -6.22 -6.60 8.26
C GLU A 227 -4.79 -6.58 7.74
N LEU A 228 -3.89 -5.93 8.48
CA LEU A 228 -2.46 -5.91 8.16
C LEU A 228 -1.85 -7.32 8.23
N MET A 229 -2.08 -8.05 9.32
CA MET A 229 -1.53 -9.40 9.49
C MET A 229 -2.04 -10.34 8.41
N VAL A 230 -3.32 -10.30 8.06
CA VAL A 230 -3.89 -11.17 7.03
C VAL A 230 -3.20 -10.95 5.68
N LEU A 231 -2.95 -9.70 5.28
CA LEU A 231 -2.25 -9.35 4.03
C LEU A 231 -0.81 -9.88 3.98
N LEU A 232 -0.13 -9.93 5.12
CA LEU A 232 1.27 -10.35 5.22
C LEU A 232 1.45 -11.86 5.41
N GLY A 233 0.40 -12.59 5.77
CA GLY A 233 0.50 -13.99 6.18
C GLY A 233 0.75 -14.97 5.05
N ALA A 234 0.45 -14.61 3.82
CA ALA A 234 0.56 -15.52 2.68
C ALA A 234 1.99 -16.05 2.48
N SER A 235 3.01 -15.25 2.85
CA SER A 235 4.43 -15.62 2.75
C SER A 235 4.94 -16.53 3.88
N ARG A 236 4.10 -16.85 4.88
CA ARG A 236 4.48 -17.61 6.09
C ARG A 236 5.67 -17.00 6.84
N PRO A 237 5.63 -15.70 7.19
CA PRO A 237 6.70 -15.10 7.97
C PRO A 237 6.77 -15.72 9.37
N ASP A 238 7.95 -15.69 9.99
CA ASP A 238 8.04 -15.95 11.42
C ASP A 238 7.22 -14.89 12.17
N ARG A 239 6.18 -15.34 12.90
CA ARG A 239 5.23 -14.45 13.55
C ARG A 239 5.90 -13.53 14.58
N ILE A 240 6.86 -14.05 15.34
CA ILE A 240 7.50 -13.31 16.42
C ILE A 240 8.40 -12.24 15.82
N GLU A 241 9.17 -12.58 14.79
CA GLU A 241 9.99 -11.62 14.07
C GLU A 241 9.15 -10.57 13.34
N LEU A 242 8.02 -10.95 12.73
CA LEU A 242 7.10 -10.01 12.11
C LEU A 242 6.55 -9.02 13.14
N GLU A 243 6.07 -9.49 14.29
CA GLU A 243 5.56 -8.62 15.35
C GLU A 243 6.66 -7.68 15.88
N LYS A 244 7.90 -8.15 16.04
CA LYS A 244 9.05 -7.31 16.43
C LYS A 244 9.40 -6.27 15.38
N ALA A 245 9.43 -6.65 14.10
CA ALA A 245 9.75 -5.76 12.99
C ALA A 245 8.69 -4.66 12.82
N LEU A 246 7.40 -5.02 12.89
CA LEU A 246 6.30 -4.06 12.86
C LEU A 246 6.36 -3.11 14.06
N LYS A 247 6.67 -3.63 15.25
CA LYS A 247 6.87 -2.78 16.42
C LYS A 247 8.06 -1.84 16.22
N ARG A 248 9.19 -2.33 15.71
CA ARG A 248 10.36 -1.50 15.40
C ARG A 248 10.00 -0.38 14.44
N TRP A 249 9.17 -0.68 13.44
CA TRP A 249 8.66 0.34 12.52
C TRP A 249 7.84 1.42 13.23
N THR A 250 6.98 1.07 14.20
CA THR A 250 6.26 2.08 15.01
C THR A 250 7.18 3.01 15.80
N GLU A 251 8.38 2.55 16.16
CA GLU A 251 9.35 3.32 16.93
C GLU A 251 10.17 4.28 16.07
N VAL A 252 10.39 3.97 14.78
CA VAL A 252 11.23 4.78 13.87
C VAL A 252 10.43 5.56 12.83
N SER A 253 9.18 5.17 12.60
CA SER A 253 8.31 5.84 11.63
C SER A 253 8.11 7.30 12.00
N TRP A 254 8.20 8.17 11.00
CA TRP A 254 7.91 9.58 11.18
C TRP A 254 6.44 9.86 10.88
N PHE A 255 5.81 9.05 10.04
CA PHE A 255 4.49 9.36 9.51
C PHE A 255 3.37 8.46 10.03
N LEU A 256 3.66 7.43 10.84
CA LEU A 256 2.60 6.71 11.56
C LEU A 256 1.91 7.63 12.57
N ASP A 257 0.58 7.66 12.50
CA ASP A 257 -0.29 8.50 13.32
C ASP A 257 -0.28 8.01 14.78
N GLU A 258 0.32 8.79 15.69
CA GLU A 258 0.43 8.48 17.13
C GLU A 258 -0.94 8.22 17.77
N ALA A 259 -1.99 8.92 17.35
CA ALA A 259 -3.33 8.73 17.91
C ALA A 259 -3.91 7.36 17.51
N ALA A 260 -3.55 6.84 16.34
CA ALA A 260 -3.95 5.51 15.90
C ALA A 260 -3.17 4.40 16.62
N LEU A 261 -1.91 4.67 17.01
CA LEU A 261 -1.05 3.71 17.72
C LEU A 261 -1.55 3.40 19.14
N GLY A 262 -2.33 4.30 19.75
CA GLY A 262 -2.94 4.11 21.06
C GLY A 262 -1.96 4.34 22.21
N ALA A 263 -2.35 5.16 23.18
CA ALA A 263 -1.57 5.49 24.38
C ALA A 263 -1.61 4.35 25.43
N ASP A 264 -1.25 3.12 25.07
CA ASP A 264 -0.92 2.12 26.08
C ASP A 264 0.54 2.34 26.53
N GLU A 265 0.73 3.46 27.24
CA GLU A 265 1.91 3.73 28.05
C GLU A 265 1.96 2.69 29.18
N GLY A 266 2.50 1.50 28.93
CA GLY A 266 2.69 0.54 30.02
C GLY A 266 3.25 -0.83 29.66
N SER A 267 3.04 -1.35 28.46
CA SER A 267 3.70 -2.59 28.05
C SER A 267 4.13 -2.49 26.59
N GLY A 268 5.41 -2.25 26.36
CA GLY A 268 6.01 -2.24 25.02
C GLY A 268 6.06 -3.63 24.37
N THR A 269 5.02 -4.44 24.52
CA THR A 269 4.97 -5.85 24.11
C THR A 269 3.88 -6.15 23.08
N THR A 270 2.93 -5.24 22.85
CA THR A 270 1.80 -5.47 21.93
C THR A 270 1.80 -4.49 20.76
N LEU A 271 1.46 -4.97 19.57
CA LEU A 271 1.22 -4.14 18.39
C LEU A 271 0.06 -3.16 18.64
N PRO A 272 0.06 -1.98 17.98
CA PRO A 272 -1.06 -1.06 18.03
C PRO A 272 -2.35 -1.75 17.56
N LYS A 273 -3.52 -1.19 17.88
CA LYS A 273 -4.80 -1.77 17.41
C LYS A 273 -5.12 -1.35 15.98
N ASN A 274 -4.79 -0.10 15.65
CA ASN A 274 -5.03 0.50 14.34
C ASN A 274 -3.75 1.12 13.80
N TRP A 275 -3.67 1.15 12.47
CA TRP A 275 -2.54 1.70 11.73
C TRP A 275 -3.07 2.73 10.74
N LYS A 276 -2.41 3.88 10.74
CA LYS A 276 -2.74 4.97 9.83
C LYS A 276 -1.46 5.73 9.49
N LEU A 277 -1.25 5.93 8.20
CA LEU A 277 -0.20 6.80 7.70
C LEU A 277 -0.76 8.22 7.62
N GLY A 278 -0.12 9.14 8.35
CA GLY A 278 -0.35 10.56 8.31
C GLY A 278 0.51 11.25 7.26
N PHE A 279 0.27 12.56 7.13
CA PHE A 279 0.99 13.45 6.21
C PHE A 279 1.86 14.49 6.93
N LYS A 280 1.88 14.45 8.27
CA LYS A 280 2.75 15.28 9.12
C LYS A 280 3.69 14.35 9.90
N PRO A 281 4.97 14.71 10.03
CA PRO A 281 5.86 14.05 10.97
C PRO A 281 5.25 14.06 12.37
N ASN A 282 5.34 12.94 13.08
CA ASN A 282 4.83 12.81 14.43
C ASN A 282 5.73 13.55 15.44
N LEU A 283 5.14 13.95 16.57
CA LEU A 283 5.79 14.85 17.53
C LEU A 283 7.01 14.18 18.19
N ARG A 284 6.91 12.88 18.49
CA ARG A 284 8.01 12.12 19.10
C ARG A 284 9.28 12.20 18.24
N GLN A 285 9.14 12.11 16.92
CA GLN A 285 10.29 12.18 16.01
C GLN A 285 10.76 13.60 15.76
N MET A 286 9.86 14.59 15.72
CA MET A 286 10.26 16.01 15.70
C MET A 286 11.12 16.37 16.92
N HIS A 287 10.78 15.86 18.10
CA HIS A 287 11.58 16.03 19.31
C HIS A 287 12.91 15.26 19.25
N ALA A 288 12.92 14.02 18.74
CA ALA A 288 14.14 13.22 18.61
C ALA A 288 15.17 13.87 17.66
N ASP A 289 14.72 14.36 16.50
CA ASP A 289 15.57 15.08 15.53
C ASP A 289 16.06 16.43 16.10
N ALA A 290 15.19 17.16 16.82
CA ALA A 290 15.61 18.38 17.52
C ALA A 290 16.71 18.12 18.56
N ILE A 291 16.61 17.04 19.35
CA ILE A 291 17.64 16.60 20.31
C ILE A 291 18.91 16.11 19.57
N GLY A 292 18.74 15.47 18.41
CA GLY A 292 19.80 15.02 17.52
C GLY A 292 20.70 16.15 17.03
N ARG A 293 20.12 17.32 16.75
CA ARG A 293 20.77 18.52 16.22
C ARG A 293 21.41 19.42 17.28
N VAL A 294 21.20 19.15 18.57
CA VAL A 294 21.88 19.88 19.66
C VAL A 294 23.32 19.38 19.79
N PRO A 295 24.34 20.27 19.73
CA PRO A 295 25.74 19.92 19.97
C PRO A 295 25.94 19.18 21.30
N ASP A 296 26.79 18.16 21.34
CA ASP A 296 26.98 17.25 22.49
C ASP A 296 27.32 17.98 23.81
N ASP A 297 27.93 19.16 23.71
CA ASP A 297 28.28 20.09 24.78
C ASP A 297 27.07 20.71 25.51
N LEU A 298 25.87 20.69 24.89
CA LEU A 298 24.61 21.17 25.50
C LEU A 298 23.71 20.04 26.01
N ARG A 299 23.99 18.78 25.67
CA ARG A 299 23.17 17.62 26.10
C ARG A 299 23.25 17.33 27.61
N ILE A 300 24.36 17.71 28.26
CA ILE A 300 24.60 17.46 29.70
C ILE A 300 23.70 18.34 30.59
N VAL A 301 23.25 19.50 30.09
CA VAL A 301 22.48 20.46 30.92
C VAL A 301 21.00 20.07 31.04
N ILE A 302 20.47 19.28 30.10
CA ILE A 302 19.04 18.88 30.08
C ILE A 302 18.79 17.60 30.91
N ALA A 303 19.85 16.85 31.27
CA ALA A 303 19.76 15.56 31.97
C ALA A 303 20.14 15.62 33.47
N ALA A 304 20.19 16.80 34.09
CA ALA A 304 20.40 16.91 35.54
C ALA A 304 19.03 16.88 36.27
N PRO A 305 18.75 15.85 37.11
CA PRO A 305 17.56 15.88 37.96
C PRO A 305 17.72 17.02 38.97
N PHE A 306 16.63 17.77 39.20
CA PHE A 306 16.51 18.72 40.31
C PHE A 306 16.72 17.96 41.63
N ALA A 307 17.97 17.88 42.08
CA ALA A 307 18.32 17.45 43.42
C ALA A 307 17.94 18.59 44.38
N TYR A 308 16.98 18.28 45.25
CA TYR A 308 16.55 19.05 46.41
C TYR A 308 17.74 19.68 47.15
N THR A 309 17.80 21.00 47.21
CA THR A 309 18.53 21.70 48.28
C THR A 309 17.69 21.64 49.55
N SER A 310 17.96 20.61 50.37
CA SER A 310 17.77 20.71 51.81
C SER A 310 19.07 21.25 52.40
N ALA A 311 19.02 22.43 53.01
CA ALA A 311 20.05 22.90 53.93
C ALA A 311 19.47 23.88 54.95
N ALA A 312 19.59 23.46 56.22
CA ALA A 312 19.52 24.19 57.49
C ALA A 312 18.17 24.80 57.92
#